data_AF-A0A534WJC2-F1
#
_entry.id   AF-A0A534WJC2-F1
#
_cell.length_a   1.000
_cell.length_b   1.000
_cell.length_c   1.000
_cell.angle_alpha   90.00
_cell.angle_beta   90.00
_cell.angle_gamma   90.00
#
_symmetry.space_group_name_H-M   'P 1'
#
loop_
_entity.id
_entity.type
_entity.pdbx_description
1 polymer ?
#
loop_
_entity_poly.entity_id
_entity_poly.type
_entity_poly.pdbx_seq_one_letter_code
_entity_poly.pdbx_strand_id
1 'polypeptide(L)'
;MDNLNIHFRCSVETVLGELEGRLLWRRFVLHYTPKHASWLNAAELEASLVSRECLGQRRVPSLVDLISLVAAWRRRAEEEHRIIEWRFRVDDARRVFRYEGLTTRRSEH
;
A
#
# COMPACT_ATOMS: atom_id res chain seq x y z
N MET A 1 -1.69 -0.77 5.45
CA MET A 1 -2.24 -1.91 4.71
C MET A 1 -3.69 -1.63 4.39
N ASP A 2 -4.21 -2.04 3.24
CA ASP A 2 -5.65 -1.93 2.99
C ASP A 2 -6.45 -2.96 3.82
N ASN A 3 -7.78 -2.90 3.76
CA ASN A 3 -8.67 -3.77 4.53
C ASN A 3 -9.14 -5.01 3.74
N LEU A 4 -8.34 -5.52 2.80
CA LEU A 4 -8.69 -6.73 2.06
C LEU A 4 -8.84 -7.93 3.02
N ASN A 5 -9.80 -8.81 2.74
CA ASN A 5 -10.13 -9.99 3.56
C ASN A 5 -9.07 -11.10 3.55
N ILE A 6 -7.84 -10.82 3.11
CA ILE A 6 -6.68 -11.71 3.22
C ILE A 6 -5.51 -11.02 3.94
N HIS A 7 -5.69 -9.78 4.39
CA HIS A 7 -4.68 -9.01 5.11
C HIS A 7 -4.83 -9.22 6.62
N PHE A 8 -4.80 -10.49 7.05
CA PHE A 8 -4.83 -10.85 8.46
C PHE A 8 -3.91 -12.05 8.76
N ARG A 9 -3.61 -12.22 10.04
CA ARG A 9 -2.69 -13.24 10.56
C ARG A 9 -2.98 -14.64 10.03
N CYS A 10 -4.24 -15.05 10.02
CA CYS A 10 -4.63 -16.38 9.56
C CYS A 10 -4.22 -16.67 8.11
N SER A 11 -4.20 -15.67 7.21
CA SER A 11 -3.71 -15.85 5.84
C SER A 11 -2.21 -16.17 5.81
N VAL A 12 -1.42 -15.51 6.66
CA VAL A 12 0.02 -15.78 6.80
C VAL A 12 0.26 -17.16 7.39
N GLU A 13 -0.49 -17.53 8.44
CA GLU A 13 -0.42 -18.86 9.06
C GLU A 13 -0.87 -19.99 8.12
N THR A 14 -1.82 -19.72 7.22
CA THR A 14 -2.28 -20.71 6.23
C THR A 14 -1.17 -21.07 5.25
N VAL A 15 -0.31 -20.11 4.88
CA VAL A 15 0.77 -20.31 3.89
C VAL A 15 2.05 -20.82 4.54
N LEU A 16 2.45 -20.25 5.68
CA LEU A 16 3.73 -20.55 6.35
C LEU A 16 3.60 -21.58 7.47
N GLY A 17 2.39 -22.02 7.79
CA GLY A 17 2.12 -22.79 8.99
C GLY A 17 2.00 -21.91 10.25
N GLU A 18 1.40 -22.49 11.27
CA GLU A 18 0.94 -21.76 12.46
C GLU A 18 2.10 -21.13 13.26
N LEU A 19 3.21 -21.86 13.42
CA LEU A 19 4.37 -21.39 14.19
C LEU A 19 5.13 -20.28 13.47
N GLU A 20 5.54 -20.51 12.22
CA GLU A 20 6.32 -19.54 11.44
C GLU A 20 5.49 -18.31 11.11
N GLY A 21 4.22 -18.49 10.73
CA GLY A 21 3.31 -17.39 10.46
C GLY A 21 3.09 -16.48 11.67
N ARG A 22 2.96 -17.05 12.88
CA ARG A 22 2.92 -16.28 14.13
C ARG A 22 4.18 -15.47 14.36
N LEU A 23 5.35 -16.10 14.22
CA LEU A 23 6.63 -15.47 14.50
C LEU A 23 6.88 -14.31 13.54
N LEU A 24 6.52 -14.48 12.26
CA LEU A 24 6.59 -13.43 11.26
C LEU A 24 5.59 -12.30 11.57
N TRP A 25 4.32 -12.63 11.85
CA TRP A 25 3.28 -11.64 12.11
C TRP A 25 3.61 -10.72 13.29
N ARG A 26 4.20 -11.28 14.36
CA ARG A 26 4.61 -10.53 15.56
C ARG A 26 5.68 -9.46 15.30
N ARG A 27 6.36 -9.50 14.15
CA ARG A 27 7.35 -8.49 13.77
C ARG A 27 6.73 -7.22 13.19
N PHE A 28 5.43 -7.24 12.89
CA PHE A 28 4.75 -6.11 12.27
C PHE A 28 3.81 -5.40 13.24
N VAL A 29 3.80 -4.07 13.18
CA VAL A 29 2.70 -3.23 13.69
C VAL A 29 1.87 -2.83 12.49
N LEU A 30 0.63 -3.34 12.43
CA LEU A 30 -0.22 -3.11 11.27
C LEU A 30 -1.09 -1.88 11.46
N HIS A 31 -0.92 -0.93 10.54
CA HIS A 31 -1.78 0.23 10.39
C HIS A 31 -2.64 0.04 9.16
N TYR A 32 -3.96 -0.09 9.35
CA TYR A 32 -4.91 -0.19 8.25
C TYR A 32 -5.30 1.19 7.73
N THR A 33 -5.38 1.36 6.42
CA THR A 33 -5.89 2.59 5.82
C THR A 33 -7.38 2.72 6.13
N PRO A 34 -7.91 3.94 6.35
CA PRO A 34 -9.35 4.13 6.52
C PRO A 34 -10.15 3.60 5.32
N LYS A 35 -11.39 3.19 5.57
CA LYS A 35 -12.29 2.77 4.49
C LYS A 35 -12.44 3.90 3.46
N HIS A 36 -12.42 3.55 2.18
CA HIS A 36 -12.48 4.49 1.05
C HIS A 36 -11.35 5.54 0.99
N ALA A 37 -10.23 5.31 1.70
CA ALA A 37 -9.04 6.17 1.67
C ALA A 37 -7.89 5.52 0.89
N SER A 38 -8.21 4.90 -0.24
CA SER A 38 -7.28 4.16 -1.09
C SER A 38 -6.17 5.08 -1.65
N TRP A 39 -6.48 6.35 -1.85
CA TRP A 39 -5.54 7.43 -2.20
C TRP A 39 -4.48 7.73 -1.12
N LEU A 40 -4.63 7.21 0.11
CA LEU A 40 -3.63 7.28 1.18
C LEU A 40 -2.70 6.05 1.20
N ASN A 41 -2.95 5.05 0.35
CA ASN A 41 -2.15 3.83 0.24
C ASN A 41 -0.97 4.04 -0.72
N ALA A 42 0.26 3.92 -0.22
CA ALA A 42 1.47 4.10 -1.03
C ALA A 42 1.54 3.17 -2.25
N ALA A 43 1.10 1.92 -2.11
CA ALA A 43 1.09 0.95 -3.20
C ALA A 43 0.12 1.35 -4.32
N GLU A 44 -1.01 1.97 -3.98
CA GLU A 44 -1.98 2.45 -4.97
C GLU A 44 -1.53 3.72 -5.69
N LEU A 45 -0.79 4.59 -4.99
CA LEU A 45 -0.12 5.72 -5.62
C LEU A 45 0.92 5.25 -6.65
N GLU A 46 1.73 4.25 -6.30
CA GLU A 46 2.70 3.65 -7.22
C GLU A 46 1.99 2.99 -8.41
N ALA A 47 0.95 2.18 -8.19
CA ALA A 47 0.16 1.59 -9.26
C ALA A 47 -0.45 2.65 -10.20
N SER A 48 -0.89 3.78 -9.65
CA SER A 48 -1.39 4.92 -10.43
C SER A 48 -0.30 5.62 -11.25
N LEU A 49 0.94 5.65 -10.75
CA LEU A 49 2.09 6.16 -11.51
C LEU A 49 2.49 5.20 -12.63
N VAL A 50 2.59 3.89 -12.35
CA VAL A 50 2.83 2.85 -13.35
C VAL A 50 1.76 2.93 -14.45
N SER A 51 0.48 3.02 -14.08
CA SER A 51 -0.61 3.11 -15.04
C SER A 51 -0.47 4.33 -15.96
N ARG A 52 -0.18 5.51 -15.41
CA ARG A 52 -0.11 6.75 -16.21
C ARG A 52 1.18 6.87 -17.03
N GLU A 53 2.31 6.47 -16.46
CA GLU A 53 3.62 6.75 -17.04
C GLU A 53 4.26 5.56 -17.75
N CYS A 54 4.07 4.34 -17.23
CA CYS A 54 4.61 3.13 -17.85
C CYS A 54 3.66 2.62 -18.95
N LEU A 55 2.37 2.50 -18.62
CA LEU A 55 1.39 1.92 -19.54
C LEU A 55 0.73 2.98 -20.44
N GLY A 56 0.34 4.12 -19.85
CA GLY A 56 -0.39 5.17 -20.55
C GLY A 56 -1.65 4.60 -21.24
N GLN A 57 -1.78 4.85 -22.54
CA GLN A 57 -2.88 4.31 -23.37
C GLN A 57 -2.50 3.03 -24.12
N ARG A 58 -1.27 2.51 -23.94
CA ARG A 58 -0.74 1.38 -24.72
C ARG A 58 -1.46 0.07 -24.36
N ARG A 59 -1.73 -0.75 -25.37
CA ARG A 59 -2.05 -2.18 -25.20
C ARG A 59 -0.75 -2.98 -25.17
N VAL A 60 -0.59 -3.82 -24.15
CA VAL A 60 0.59 -4.67 -24.00
C VAL A 60 0.19 -6.09 -24.38
N PRO A 61 0.85 -6.72 -25.37
CA PRO A 61 0.35 -7.96 -25.99
C PRO A 61 0.63 -9.21 -25.17
N SER A 62 1.55 -9.16 -24.21
CA SER A 62 1.90 -10.31 -23.37
C SER A 62 2.26 -9.90 -21.94
N LEU A 63 2.16 -10.86 -21.02
CA LEU A 63 2.62 -10.68 -19.64
C LEU A 63 4.14 -10.46 -19.56
N VAL A 64 4.92 -11.11 -20.44
CA VAL A 64 6.38 -10.98 -20.47
C VAL A 64 6.79 -9.56 -20.84
N ASP A 65 6.10 -8.95 -21.82
CA ASP A 65 6.33 -7.56 -22.20
C ASP A 65 5.92 -6.61 -21.08
N LEU A 66 4.80 -6.89 -20.40
CA LEU A 66 4.34 -6.09 -19.26
C LEU A 66 5.37 -6.09 -18.13
N ILE A 67 5.89 -7.26 -17.75
CA ILE A 67 6.93 -7.39 -16.72
C ILE A 67 8.17 -6.59 -17.11
N SER A 68 8.63 -6.73 -18.36
CA SER A 68 9.80 -6.02 -18.87
C SER A 68 9.62 -4.49 -18.83
N LEU A 69 8.44 -3.99 -19.24
CA LEU A 69 8.11 -2.57 -19.22
C LEU A 69 8.06 -2.00 -17.80
N VAL A 70 7.38 -2.68 -16.89
CA VAL A 70 7.28 -2.25 -15.49
C VAL A 70 8.65 -2.27 -14.81
N ALA A 71 9.48 -3.30 -15.09
CA ALA A 71 10.84 -3.36 -14.56
C ALA A 71 11.73 -2.22 -15.07
N ALA A 72 11.61 -1.86 -16.35
CA ALA A 72 12.34 -0.73 -16.92
C ALA A 72 11.88 0.60 -16.32
N TRP A 73 10.57 0.80 -16.15
CA TRP A 73 10.03 1.98 -15.50
C TRP A 73 10.48 2.09 -14.03
N ARG A 74 10.47 0.98 -13.29
CA ARG A 74 10.91 0.94 -11.89
C ARG A 74 12.37 1.36 -11.74
N ARG A 75 13.27 0.81 -12.57
CA ARG A 75 14.70 1.20 -12.56
C ARG A 75 14.88 2.69 -12.78
N ARG A 76 14.17 3.26 -13.77
CA ARG A 76 14.20 4.70 -14.03
C ARG A 76 13.70 5.50 -12.81
N ALA A 77 12.61 5.06 -12.17
CA ALA A 77 12.08 5.72 -10.99
C ALA A 77 13.04 5.67 -9.78
N GLU A 78 13.76 4.56 -9.62
CA GLU A 78 14.80 4.38 -8.61
C GLU A 78 16.01 5.30 -8.88
N GLU A 79 16.49 5.36 -10.12
CA GLU A 79 17.60 6.22 -10.56
C GLU A 79 17.27 7.72 -10.41
N GLU A 80 16.01 8.09 -10.65
CA GLU A 80 15.51 9.45 -10.41
C GLU A 80 15.27 9.77 -8.94
N HIS A 81 15.47 8.80 -8.04
CA HIS A 81 15.16 8.91 -6.62
C HIS A 81 13.75 9.46 -6.37
N ARG A 82 12.77 8.94 -7.12
CA ARG A 82 11.39 9.42 -7.02
C ARG A 82 10.85 9.18 -5.63
N ILE A 83 10.49 10.27 -4.96
CA ILE A 83 9.87 10.26 -3.64
C ILE A 83 8.38 10.53 -3.76
N ILE A 84 7.59 9.91 -2.89
CA ILE A 84 6.21 10.31 -2.65
C ILE A 84 6.26 11.53 -1.72
N GLU A 85 5.97 12.71 -2.26
CA GLU A 85 5.85 13.93 -1.46
C GLU A 85 4.49 13.93 -0.72
N TRP A 86 4.50 13.44 0.51
CA TRP A 86 3.31 13.40 1.36
C TRP A 86 2.93 14.80 1.84
N ARG A 87 1.87 15.36 1.25
CA ARG A 87 1.30 16.65 1.67
C ARG A 87 0.11 16.53 2.63
N PHE A 88 -0.48 15.34 2.75
CA PHE A 88 -1.62 15.09 3.63
C PHE A 88 -1.18 15.02 5.09
N ARG A 89 -1.66 15.94 5.92
CA ARG A 89 -1.26 16.06 7.32
C ARG A 89 -2.32 15.51 8.27
N VAL A 90 -1.96 15.38 9.55
CA VAL A 90 -2.89 14.97 10.61
C VAL A 90 -4.09 15.91 10.71
N ASP A 91 -3.91 17.21 10.50
CA ASP A 91 -5.01 18.18 10.51
C ASP A 91 -5.97 17.97 9.34
N ASP A 92 -5.46 17.60 8.17
CA ASP A 92 -6.30 17.19 7.04
C ASP A 92 -7.09 15.93 7.38
N ALA A 93 -6.46 14.95 8.05
CA ALA A 93 -7.13 13.74 8.51
C ALA A 93 -8.30 14.07 9.46
N ARG A 94 -8.10 14.98 10.41
CA ARG A 94 -9.15 15.46 11.33
C ARG A 94 -10.33 16.05 10.59
N ARG A 95 -10.08 16.86 9.55
CA ARG A 95 -11.10 17.48 8.71
C ARG A 95 -11.82 16.49 7.80
N VAL A 96 -11.07 15.60 7.15
CA VAL A 96 -11.60 14.66 6.13
C VAL A 96 -12.37 13.51 6.78
N PHE A 97 -11.81 12.90 7.81
CA PHE A 97 -12.43 11.74 8.49
C PHE A 97 -13.37 12.15 9.62
N ARG A 98 -13.47 13.45 9.92
CA ARG A 98 -14.36 14.03 10.94
C ARG A 98 -14.25 13.28 12.27
N TYR A 99 -13.03 13.21 12.82
CA TYR A 99 -12.73 12.57 14.11
C TYR A 99 -13.34 13.30 15.34
N GLU A 100 -14.45 14.02 15.18
CA GLU A 100 -15.19 14.57 16.31
C GLU A 100 -15.78 13.40 17.13
N GLY A 101 -15.31 13.25 18.37
CA GLY A 101 -15.82 12.25 19.32
C GLY A 101 -15.22 10.84 19.23
N LEU A 102 -14.26 10.58 18.33
CA LEU A 102 -13.56 9.30 18.29
C LEU A 102 -12.35 9.31 19.25
N THR A 103 -12.60 8.97 20.52
CA THR A 103 -11.53 8.61 21.47
C THR A 103 -11.04 7.20 21.13
N THR A 104 -10.34 7.04 20.02
CA THR A 104 -9.59 5.79 19.81
C THR A 104 -8.43 5.80 20.77
N ARG A 105 -8.26 4.74 21.59
CA ARG A 105 -6.99 4.52 22.29
C ARG A 105 -5.89 4.68 21.25
N ARG A 106 -4.96 5.62 21.48
CA ARG A 106 -3.68 5.57 20.77
C ARG A 106 -3.21 4.13 20.94
N SER A 107 -2.80 3.50 19.84
CA SER A 107 -2.13 2.21 19.91
C SER A 107 -0.92 2.41 20.83
N GLU A 108 -1.08 2.01 22.10
CA GLU A 108 -0.01 1.93 23.06
C GLU A 108 0.89 0.80 22.57
N HIS A 109 2.15 1.18 22.30
CA HIS A 109 3.19 0.30 21.80
C HIS A 109 3.60 -0.71 22.87
#